data_AF-A0A931J7Z9-F1
#
_entry.id   AF-A0A931J7Z9-F1
#
_cell.length_a   1.000
_cell.length_b   1.000
_cell.length_c   1.000
_cell.angle_alpha   90.00
_cell.angle_beta   90.00
_cell.angle_gamma   90.00
#
_symmetry.space_group_name_H-M   'P 1'
#
loop_
_entity.id
_entity.type
_entity.pdbx_description
1 polymer ?
#
loop_
_entity_poly.entity_id
_entity_poly.type
_entity_poly.pdbx_seq_one_letter_code
_entity_poly.pdbx_strand_id
1 'polypeptide(L)'
;MSTPRLTLLASALALLSAGAQAQQVLLRIQQDGQQQLSISHAQKGRFALQPERSEVAEGELLVIGRDAQGQELFRQATRRPNHIRAEVFDPRTGKIQQAKDLSGAGALEVRLPYPEGLASVELQEQRSGRMTISAANALKRIGRNEIEALAQADAAARSRISPLAVASGSAMLWESGATGARMDLILIGDGFTSAELGRWQTEARRIADGILADPLFARHKNAFNIRRVDVASAQSGVSEGGVTRNTALGTVIGCYNIERLVCVDENKVLNTVSPLTPADGRDVYLVVANSSTYGGAALGNVGTMTLHPQSIEVALHEIGHSAFNLADEYDYGSCATSSEPSEVNVTRQTARANIKWRQYINANTPVPTQAGSVANGTVGLFQGAKYCTSGVYRPTENSRMRALNNPWHVVNEARAQVVFDSYTGTQVSLPTISSQPASVTVDAGRTATFSVSASSSAALSYQWRRNGSNISGATAPSYTTPATTAADNGASFSVVVSNSRGSVTSNSATLTVRSSGGGSTVSGNLTSGGKASYPSASPGYHYSANGGTFSATLTGPAAPVDFELFLYKWNGSAWAVVAKSEGPTSQESISYSGSAGYYYWEVRSYSGSGSFTLNYSLPN
;
A
#
# COMPACT_ATOMS: atom_id res chain seq x y z
N MET A 1 -12.93 -3.39 -56.79
CA MET A 1 -13.63 -2.55 -55.80
C MET A 1 -13.62 -3.27 -54.46
N SER A 2 -12.94 -2.65 -53.49
CA SER A 2 -13.11 -2.61 -52.04
C SER A 2 -13.61 -3.83 -51.23
N THR A 3 -12.74 -4.23 -50.27
CA THR A 3 -12.85 -4.94 -48.98
C THR A 3 -14.20 -4.90 -48.19
N PRO A 4 -14.45 -5.78 -47.17
CA PRO A 4 -13.43 -6.28 -46.22
C PRO A 4 -13.48 -7.75 -45.73
N ARG A 5 -12.31 -8.13 -45.19
CA ARG A 5 -11.99 -9.29 -44.34
C ARG A 5 -12.44 -9.03 -42.89
N LEU A 6 -12.93 -10.06 -42.20
CA LEU A 6 -12.89 -10.15 -40.73
C LEU A 6 -12.25 -11.50 -40.36
N THR A 7 -11.03 -11.45 -39.85
CA THR A 7 -10.27 -12.61 -39.34
C THR A 7 -10.48 -12.68 -37.83
N LEU A 8 -11.04 -13.79 -37.34
CA LEU A 8 -11.01 -14.15 -35.92
C LEU A 8 -9.57 -14.47 -35.50
N LEU A 9 -8.98 -13.69 -34.59
CA LEU A 9 -7.83 -14.13 -33.80
C LEU A 9 -8.33 -14.57 -32.42
N ALA A 10 -8.37 -15.89 -32.23
CA ALA A 10 -8.44 -16.49 -30.91
C ALA A 10 -7.09 -16.31 -30.19
N SER A 11 -7.14 -15.73 -29.00
CA SER A 11 -6.00 -15.52 -28.11
C SER A 11 -5.42 -16.87 -27.67
N ALA A 12 -4.15 -17.11 -28.02
CA ALA A 12 -3.43 -18.30 -27.55
C ALA A 12 -3.13 -18.16 -26.05
N LEU A 13 -3.74 -19.07 -25.29
CA LEU A 13 -3.38 -19.44 -23.92
C LEU A 13 -1.89 -19.82 -23.86
N ALA A 14 -1.08 -19.04 -23.15
CA ALA A 14 0.28 -19.44 -22.80
C ALA A 14 0.22 -20.46 -21.66
N LEU A 15 0.09 -21.73 -22.01
CA LEU A 15 0.27 -22.85 -21.10
C LEU A 15 1.77 -23.17 -20.98
N LEU A 16 2.23 -23.09 -19.73
CA LEU A 16 3.49 -23.56 -19.16
C LEU A 16 4.26 -24.60 -19.99
N SER A 17 5.35 -24.16 -20.60
CA SER A 17 6.55 -24.98 -20.74
C SER A 17 7.58 -24.48 -19.73
N ALA A 18 8.12 -25.40 -18.92
CA ALA A 18 9.28 -25.16 -18.08
C ALA A 18 10.51 -24.94 -19.00
N GLY A 19 10.60 -23.76 -19.61
CA GLY A 19 11.72 -23.32 -20.42
C GLY A 19 12.89 -22.91 -19.53
N ALA A 20 14.11 -23.21 -19.96
CA ALA A 20 15.36 -22.88 -19.29
C ALA A 20 15.35 -21.44 -18.73
N GLN A 21 15.30 -21.29 -17.41
CA GLN A 21 15.38 -19.98 -16.75
C GLN A 21 16.74 -19.34 -17.03
N ALA A 22 16.74 -18.05 -17.38
CA ALA A 22 17.93 -17.28 -17.76
C ALA A 22 19.06 -17.37 -16.71
N GLN A 23 20.30 -17.54 -17.17
CA GLN A 23 21.49 -17.52 -16.34
C GLN A 23 21.67 -16.12 -15.71
N GLN A 24 22.14 -16.05 -14.47
CA GLN A 24 22.40 -14.78 -13.78
C GLN A 24 23.82 -14.73 -13.22
N VAL A 25 24.27 -13.52 -12.89
CA VAL A 25 25.56 -13.26 -12.26
C VAL A 25 25.42 -12.26 -11.11
N LEU A 26 26.08 -12.56 -9.99
CA LEU A 26 26.35 -11.60 -8.94
C LEU A 26 27.72 -10.99 -9.19
N LEU A 27 27.83 -9.66 -9.17
CA LEU A 27 29.09 -8.93 -9.28
C LEU A 27 29.33 -8.13 -7.99
N ARG A 28 30.57 -8.16 -7.48
CA ARG A 28 30.98 -7.25 -6.40
C ARG A 28 31.63 -6.02 -6.99
N ILE A 29 31.01 -4.88 -6.79
CA ILE A 29 31.51 -3.57 -7.18
C ILE A 29 32.21 -2.97 -5.96
N GLN A 30 33.46 -2.55 -6.15
CA GLN A 30 34.24 -1.84 -5.13
C GLN A 30 34.51 -0.43 -5.60
N GLN A 31 34.65 0.47 -4.64
CA GLN A 31 35.14 1.81 -4.86
C GLN A 31 36.23 2.11 -3.84
N ASP A 32 37.40 2.53 -4.33
CA ASP A 32 38.52 2.89 -3.46
C ASP A 32 38.40 4.33 -2.92
N GLY A 33 39.33 4.71 -2.04
CA GLY A 33 39.38 6.05 -1.48
C GLY A 33 39.70 7.16 -2.51
N GLN A 34 40.17 6.79 -3.71
CA GLN A 34 40.39 7.68 -4.86
C GLN A 34 39.19 7.71 -5.81
N GLN A 35 38.05 7.14 -5.41
CA GLN A 35 36.80 7.10 -6.16
C GLN A 35 36.85 6.22 -7.43
N GLN A 36 37.86 5.36 -7.60
CA GLN A 36 37.93 4.44 -8.73
C GLN A 36 37.06 3.21 -8.48
N LEU A 37 36.27 2.84 -9.50
CA LEU A 37 35.42 1.65 -9.48
C LEU A 37 36.16 0.43 -10.02
N SER A 38 36.04 -0.70 -9.31
CA SER A 38 36.52 -2.00 -9.76
C SER A 38 35.45 -3.08 -9.55
N ILE A 39 35.61 -4.19 -10.26
CA ILE A 39 34.79 -5.39 -10.07
C ILE A 39 35.76 -6.48 -9.62
N SER A 40 35.59 -6.94 -8.39
CA SER A 40 36.56 -7.81 -7.70
C SER A 40 36.13 -9.26 -7.59
N HIS A 41 34.85 -9.53 -7.86
CA HIS A 41 34.25 -10.83 -7.67
C HIS A 41 33.07 -11.03 -8.62
N ALA A 42 32.89 -12.26 -9.07
CA ALA A 42 31.71 -12.69 -9.80
C ALA A 42 31.26 -14.06 -9.32
N GLN A 43 29.96 -14.30 -9.26
CA GLN A 43 29.40 -15.61 -8.95
C GLN A 43 28.19 -15.88 -9.86
N LYS A 44 28.26 -16.96 -10.65
CA LYS A 44 27.13 -17.40 -11.48
C LYS A 44 26.18 -18.27 -10.65
N GLY A 45 24.87 -18.13 -10.90
CA GLY A 45 23.85 -18.90 -10.20
C GLY A 45 22.44 -18.51 -10.60
N ARG A 46 21.46 -18.99 -9.82
CA ARG A 46 20.05 -18.60 -9.92
C ARG A 46 19.72 -17.81 -8.68
N PHE A 47 19.50 -16.51 -8.83
CA PHE A 47 19.24 -15.60 -7.73
C PHE A 47 17.87 -14.93 -7.95
N ALA A 48 17.24 -14.47 -6.88
CA ALA A 48 16.19 -13.47 -7.04
C ALA A 48 16.86 -12.20 -7.57
N LEU A 49 16.39 -11.68 -8.71
CA LEU A 49 16.84 -10.37 -9.18
C LEU A 49 16.44 -9.36 -8.10
N GLN A 50 17.36 -8.46 -7.75
CA GLN A 50 16.96 -7.28 -6.98
C GLN A 50 15.83 -6.59 -7.74
N PRO A 51 14.79 -6.08 -7.07
CA PRO A 51 13.65 -5.45 -7.75
C PRO A 51 14.17 -4.43 -8.77
N GLU A 52 13.87 -4.64 -10.05
CA GLU A 52 14.36 -3.79 -11.13
C GLU A 52 14.02 -2.32 -10.86
N ARG A 53 15.04 -1.50 -10.60
CA ARG A 53 14.92 -0.04 -10.63
C ARG A 53 15.32 0.41 -12.03
N SER A 54 14.32 0.73 -12.85
CA SER A 54 14.51 1.33 -14.18
C SER A 54 14.79 2.85 -14.11
N GLU A 55 14.48 3.50 -12.98
CA GLU A 55 14.75 4.92 -12.74
C GLU A 55 15.92 5.08 -11.76
N VAL A 56 16.93 5.87 -12.16
CA VAL A 56 18.17 6.09 -11.42
C VAL A 56 18.06 7.42 -10.65
N ALA A 57 18.30 7.39 -9.35
CA ALA A 57 18.36 8.60 -8.53
C ALA A 57 19.75 9.27 -8.63
N GLU A 58 19.81 10.57 -8.32
CA GLU A 58 21.08 11.30 -8.23
C GLU A 58 21.97 10.67 -7.15
N GLY A 59 23.21 10.29 -7.50
CA GLY A 59 24.14 9.58 -6.61
C GLY A 59 24.14 8.04 -6.72
N GLU A 60 23.31 7.45 -7.58
CA GLU A 60 23.32 6.01 -7.89
C GLU A 60 24.24 5.67 -9.08
N LEU A 61 24.65 4.40 -9.17
CA LEU A 61 25.26 3.82 -10.37
C LEU A 61 24.19 3.17 -11.24
N LEU A 62 24.31 3.36 -12.54
CA LEU A 62 23.56 2.61 -13.53
C LEU A 62 24.43 1.48 -14.07
N VAL A 63 23.99 0.24 -13.86
CA VAL A 63 24.62 -0.96 -14.39
C VAL A 63 23.93 -1.32 -15.71
N ILE A 64 24.69 -1.37 -16.81
CA ILE A 64 24.16 -1.64 -18.14
C ILE A 64 24.82 -2.89 -18.73
N GLY A 65 24.02 -3.87 -19.12
CA GLY A 65 24.48 -5.02 -19.89
C GLY A 65 24.35 -4.76 -21.39
N ARG A 66 25.42 -5.01 -22.15
CA ARG A 66 25.43 -4.84 -23.61
C ARG A 66 25.86 -6.10 -24.35
N ASP A 67 25.32 -6.28 -25.55
CA ASP A 67 25.79 -7.29 -26.50
C ASP A 67 27.06 -6.85 -27.25
N ALA A 68 27.57 -7.71 -28.13
CA ALA A 68 28.77 -7.45 -28.91
C ALA A 68 28.62 -6.29 -29.91
N GLN A 69 27.38 -5.96 -30.28
CA GLN A 69 27.03 -4.86 -31.17
C GLN A 69 26.81 -3.53 -30.39
N GLY A 70 26.93 -3.56 -29.06
CA GLY A 70 26.72 -2.41 -28.19
C GLY A 70 25.25 -2.13 -27.88
N GLN A 71 24.31 -2.98 -28.31
CA GLN A 71 22.91 -2.86 -27.94
C GLN A 71 22.72 -3.20 -26.47
N GLU A 72 21.81 -2.49 -25.84
CA GLU A 72 21.48 -2.71 -24.44
C GLU A 72 20.58 -3.92 -24.28
N LEU A 73 21.00 -4.86 -23.43
CA LEU A 73 20.22 -6.05 -23.07
C LEU A 73 19.43 -5.83 -21.78
N PHE A 74 20.01 -5.08 -20.83
CA PHE A 74 19.36 -4.72 -19.59
C PHE A 74 20.01 -3.46 -18.98
N ARG A 75 19.29 -2.82 -18.07
CA ARG A 75 19.80 -1.78 -17.18
C ARG A 75 19.24 -1.95 -15.78
N GLN A 76 20.04 -1.61 -14.77
CA GLN A 76 19.64 -1.67 -13.36
C GLN A 76 20.34 -0.57 -12.56
N ALA A 77 19.57 0.22 -11.80
CA ALA A 77 20.15 1.15 -10.83
C ALA A 77 20.64 0.41 -9.57
N THR A 78 21.76 0.86 -9.01
CA THR A 78 22.28 0.40 -7.72
C THR A 78 22.88 1.58 -6.95
N ARG A 79 22.93 1.48 -5.62
CA ARG A 79 23.67 2.44 -4.78
C ARG A 79 25.15 2.47 -5.18
N ARG A 80 25.84 3.55 -4.85
CA ARG A 80 27.30 3.58 -4.97
C ARG A 80 27.98 2.85 -3.81
N PRO A 81 29.08 2.12 -4.04
CA PRO A 81 29.84 1.48 -2.97
C PRO A 81 30.40 2.47 -1.95
N ASN A 82 30.76 3.69 -2.37
CA ASN A 82 31.33 4.70 -1.49
C ASN A 82 30.31 5.45 -0.63
N HIS A 83 29.00 5.22 -0.81
CA HIS A 83 27.98 6.04 -0.20
C HIS A 83 27.58 5.52 1.17
N ILE A 84 27.88 6.31 2.20
CA ILE A 84 27.57 6.01 3.60
C ILE A 84 26.51 7.00 4.07
N ARG A 85 25.35 6.49 4.49
CA ARG A 85 24.33 7.28 5.18
C ARG A 85 24.56 7.11 6.68
N ALA A 86 25.07 8.16 7.30
CA ALA A 86 25.30 8.19 8.74
C ALA A 86 24.05 8.72 9.45
N GLU A 87 23.50 7.93 10.37
CA GLU A 87 22.31 8.29 11.13
C GLU A 87 22.51 7.98 12.61
N VAL A 88 22.23 8.97 13.45
CA VAL A 88 22.34 8.86 14.90
C VAL A 88 20.98 9.11 15.49
N PHE A 89 20.42 8.07 16.10
CA PHE A 89 19.14 8.13 16.79
C PHE A 89 19.33 8.45 18.27
N ASP A 90 18.38 9.18 18.85
CA ASP A 90 18.22 9.33 20.28
C ASP A 90 17.63 8.03 20.84
N PRO A 91 18.35 7.28 21.69
CA PRO A 91 17.85 6.01 22.21
C PRO A 91 16.61 6.16 23.09
N ARG A 92 16.36 7.34 23.68
CA ARG A 92 15.19 7.57 24.54
C ARG A 92 13.94 7.90 23.73
N THR A 93 14.09 8.73 22.70
CA THR A 93 12.94 9.22 21.92
C THR A 93 12.73 8.49 20.59
N GLY A 94 13.73 7.74 20.13
CA GLY A 94 13.77 7.12 18.80
C GLY A 94 13.91 8.12 17.64
N LYS A 95 13.96 9.42 17.91
CA LYS A 95 14.11 10.46 16.89
C LYS A 95 15.57 10.60 16.46
N ILE A 96 15.79 11.10 15.26
CA ILE A 96 17.14 11.39 14.77
C ILE A 96 17.71 12.64 15.43
N GLN A 97 18.96 12.52 15.88
CA GLN A 97 19.80 13.60 16.39
C GLN A 97 20.73 14.15 15.31
N GLN A 98 21.23 13.28 14.43
CA GLN A 98 22.16 13.65 13.35
C GLN A 98 21.97 12.75 12.14
N ALA A 99 21.96 13.32 10.93
CA ALA A 99 21.99 12.59 9.67
C ALA A 99 22.99 13.26 8.70
N LYS A 100 23.84 12.48 8.04
CA LYS A 100 24.85 13.00 7.12
C LYS A 100 25.19 12.00 6.01
N ASP A 101 25.28 12.49 4.77
CA ASP A 101 25.90 11.74 3.68
C ASP A 101 27.42 11.86 3.76
N LEU A 102 28.08 10.71 3.71
CA LEU A 102 29.52 10.58 3.74
C LEU A 102 29.97 9.78 2.52
N SER A 103 31.19 10.07 2.06
CA SER A 103 31.88 9.29 1.04
C SER A 103 33.12 8.61 1.61
N GLY A 104 33.34 7.36 1.23
CA GLY A 104 34.47 6.55 1.66
C GLY A 104 34.93 5.53 0.62
N ALA A 105 35.82 4.62 1.00
CA ALA A 105 35.94 3.37 0.26
C ALA A 105 34.77 2.45 0.65
N GLY A 106 34.35 1.56 -0.23
CA GLY A 106 33.30 0.61 0.10
C GLY A 106 33.05 -0.42 -1.01
N ALA A 107 32.17 -1.37 -0.72
CA ALA A 107 31.84 -2.47 -1.61
C ALA A 107 30.38 -2.85 -1.52
N LEU A 108 29.81 -3.34 -2.62
CA LEU A 108 28.46 -3.92 -2.64
C LEU A 108 28.36 -5.05 -3.65
N GLU A 109 27.39 -5.95 -3.47
CA GLU A 109 27.05 -7.00 -4.42
C GLU A 109 25.79 -6.65 -5.21
N VAL A 110 25.85 -6.73 -6.54
CA VAL A 110 24.71 -6.52 -7.46
C VAL A 110 24.40 -7.82 -8.18
N ARG A 111 23.12 -8.18 -8.26
CA ARG A 111 22.64 -9.33 -9.04
C ARG A 111 22.09 -8.86 -10.37
N LEU A 112 22.56 -9.47 -11.44
CA LEU A 112 22.32 -9.04 -12.81
C LEU A 112 21.89 -10.22 -13.70
N PRO A 113 21.07 -9.98 -14.73
CA PRO A 113 20.88 -10.93 -15.81
C PRO A 113 22.22 -11.30 -16.48
N TYR A 114 22.37 -12.55 -16.91
CA TYR A 114 23.56 -13.03 -17.62
C TYR A 114 23.17 -13.81 -18.89
N PRO A 115 22.53 -13.14 -19.88
CA PRO A 115 22.07 -13.80 -21.11
C PRO A 115 23.24 -14.27 -21.98
N GLU A 116 23.00 -15.28 -22.83
CA GLU A 116 24.03 -15.81 -23.74
C GLU A 116 24.65 -14.74 -24.66
N GLY A 117 23.91 -13.70 -25.02
CA GLY A 117 24.40 -12.58 -25.84
C GLY A 117 25.19 -11.50 -25.08
N LEU A 118 25.33 -11.59 -23.76
CA LEU A 118 26.03 -10.56 -22.98
C LEU A 118 27.53 -10.53 -23.33
N ALA A 119 28.01 -9.38 -23.77
CA ALA A 119 29.41 -9.14 -24.10
C ALA A 119 30.13 -8.31 -23.02
N SER A 120 29.44 -7.34 -22.41
CA SER A 120 30.03 -6.50 -21.36
C SER A 120 29.01 -5.97 -20.37
N VAL A 121 29.48 -5.68 -19.15
CA VAL A 121 28.76 -4.90 -18.15
C VAL A 121 29.47 -3.56 -17.97
N GLU A 122 28.70 -2.47 -17.96
CA GLU A 122 29.18 -1.10 -17.79
C GLU A 122 28.59 -0.49 -16.52
N LEU A 123 29.42 0.25 -15.77
CA LEU A 123 29.00 1.09 -14.66
C LEU A 123 29.01 2.54 -15.14
N GLN A 124 27.87 3.21 -15.07
CA GLN A 124 27.72 4.62 -15.41
C GLN A 124 27.13 5.40 -14.22
N GLU A 125 27.19 6.73 -14.26
CA GLU A 125 26.54 7.61 -13.28
C GLU A 125 25.54 8.51 -14.00
N GLN A 126 24.40 8.77 -13.36
CA GLN A 126 23.52 9.85 -13.79
C GLN A 126 24.03 11.19 -13.26
N ARG A 127 24.52 12.07 -14.15
CA ARG A 127 24.76 13.50 -13.82
C ARG A 127 23.52 14.32 -14.16
N SER A 128 23.20 15.31 -13.32
CA SER A 128 21.99 16.13 -13.46
C SER A 128 21.97 16.89 -14.80
N GLY A 129 20.80 16.87 -15.45
CA GLY A 129 20.53 17.59 -16.71
C GLY A 129 20.94 16.82 -17.98
N ARG A 130 20.00 16.02 -18.53
CA ARG A 130 20.06 15.36 -19.86
C ARG A 130 21.42 14.76 -20.24
N MET A 131 21.60 13.46 -20.00
CA MET A 131 22.72 12.72 -20.60
C MET A 131 22.23 11.70 -21.63
N THR A 132 22.86 11.72 -22.79
CA THR A 132 22.85 10.64 -23.78
C THR A 132 23.59 9.45 -23.17
N ILE A 133 22.87 8.39 -22.80
CA ILE A 133 23.48 7.12 -22.38
C ILE A 133 24.35 6.63 -23.55
N SER A 134 25.66 6.57 -23.35
CA SER A 134 26.60 6.11 -24.38
C SER A 134 27.71 5.28 -23.73
N ALA A 135 28.25 4.31 -24.47
CA ALA A 135 29.36 3.48 -24.00
C ALA A 135 30.63 4.29 -23.65
N ALA A 136 30.78 5.49 -24.23
CA ALA A 136 31.93 6.38 -23.98
C ALA A 136 31.96 6.98 -22.57
N ASN A 137 30.84 6.97 -21.84
CA ASN A 137 30.71 7.58 -20.52
C ASN A 137 30.78 6.56 -19.37
N ALA A 138 31.20 5.33 -19.64
CA ALA A 138 31.32 4.30 -18.60
C ALA A 138 32.47 4.63 -17.63
N LEU A 139 32.16 4.68 -16.34
CA LEU A 139 33.15 4.79 -15.26
C LEU A 139 34.00 3.52 -15.15
N LYS A 140 33.39 2.37 -15.45
CA LYS A 140 34.05 1.06 -15.52
C LYS A 140 33.33 0.18 -16.52
N ARG A 141 34.08 -0.62 -17.28
CA ARG A 141 33.56 -1.69 -18.16
C ARG A 141 34.29 -2.98 -17.82
N ILE A 142 33.56 -4.09 -17.79
CA ILE A 142 34.09 -5.45 -17.66
C ILE A 142 33.55 -6.31 -18.80
N GLY A 143 34.43 -7.10 -19.42
CA GLY A 143 34.06 -8.03 -20.49
C GLY A 143 33.54 -9.37 -19.94
N ARG A 144 32.76 -10.09 -20.74
CA ARG A 144 32.25 -11.42 -20.38
C ARG A 144 33.36 -12.38 -19.92
N ASN A 145 34.48 -12.44 -20.64
CA ASN A 145 35.61 -13.32 -20.30
C ASN A 145 36.21 -13.01 -18.92
N GLU A 146 36.28 -11.74 -18.56
CA GLU A 146 36.78 -11.30 -17.24
C GLU A 146 35.78 -11.69 -16.14
N ILE A 147 34.47 -11.55 -16.38
CA ILE A 147 33.41 -12.07 -15.49
C ILE A 147 33.56 -13.59 -15.30
N GLU A 148 33.80 -14.33 -16.38
CA GLU A 148 33.97 -15.78 -16.33
C GLU A 148 35.21 -16.20 -15.54
N ALA A 149 36.33 -15.50 -15.72
CA ALA A 149 37.56 -15.74 -14.95
C ALA A 149 37.34 -15.50 -13.45
N LEU A 150 36.68 -14.40 -13.08
CA LEU A 150 36.31 -14.12 -11.69
C LEU A 150 35.40 -15.21 -11.10
N ALA A 151 34.41 -15.67 -11.87
CA ALA A 151 33.48 -16.71 -11.43
C ALA A 151 34.16 -18.07 -11.24
N GLN A 152 35.16 -18.41 -12.07
CA GLN A 152 35.95 -19.63 -11.92
C GLN A 152 36.85 -19.56 -10.68
N ALA A 153 37.49 -18.41 -10.43
CA ALA A 153 38.31 -18.20 -9.24
C ALA A 153 37.50 -18.35 -7.95
N ASP A 154 36.28 -17.79 -7.90
CA ASP A 154 35.36 -17.96 -6.78
C ASP A 154 34.94 -19.43 -6.57
N ALA A 155 34.54 -20.13 -7.64
CA ALA A 155 34.15 -21.54 -7.56
C ALA A 155 35.30 -22.41 -7.00
N ALA A 156 36.54 -22.14 -7.42
CA ALA A 156 37.73 -22.80 -6.88
C ALA A 156 37.92 -22.50 -5.38
N ALA A 157 37.74 -21.24 -4.95
CA ALA A 157 37.84 -20.87 -3.54
C ALA A 157 36.81 -21.61 -2.67
N ARG A 158 35.55 -21.70 -3.12
CA ARG A 158 34.47 -22.41 -2.41
C ARG A 158 34.71 -23.91 -2.28
N SER A 159 35.24 -24.55 -3.32
CA SER A 159 35.56 -25.98 -3.30
C SER A 159 36.62 -26.39 -2.27
N ARG A 160 37.46 -25.43 -1.83
CA ARG A 160 38.52 -25.66 -0.83
C ARG A 160 38.00 -25.64 0.60
N ILE A 161 36.75 -25.22 0.83
CA ILE A 161 36.13 -25.21 2.16
C ILE A 161 35.51 -26.58 2.42
N SER A 162 36.05 -27.29 3.40
CA SER A 162 35.64 -28.67 3.72
C SER A 162 34.21 -28.69 4.29
N PRO A 163 33.34 -29.66 3.93
CA PRO A 163 31.99 -29.81 4.50
C PRO A 163 31.97 -29.93 6.04
N LEU A 164 33.04 -30.46 6.64
CA LEU A 164 33.22 -30.56 8.09
C LEU A 164 33.56 -29.21 8.77
N ALA A 165 34.11 -28.23 8.04
CA ALA A 165 34.38 -26.88 8.55
C ALA A 165 33.11 -26.04 8.74
N VAL A 166 32.00 -26.42 8.08
CA VAL A 166 30.69 -25.75 8.18
C VAL A 166 30.09 -25.90 9.59
N ALA A 167 30.45 -26.95 10.32
CA ALA A 167 30.04 -27.15 11.72
C ALA A 167 30.64 -26.11 12.69
N SER A 168 31.64 -25.33 12.26
CA SER A 168 32.21 -24.19 12.99
C SER A 168 32.09 -22.85 12.24
N GLY A 169 31.19 -22.69 11.25
CA GLY A 169 31.23 -21.54 10.32
C GLY A 169 29.91 -20.84 9.96
N SER A 170 28.74 -21.46 10.06
CA SER A 170 27.44 -20.75 9.97
C SER A 170 26.30 -21.66 10.44
N ALA A 171 25.16 -21.10 10.85
CA ALA A 171 23.98 -21.87 11.23
C ALA A 171 22.68 -21.12 10.89
N MET A 172 21.64 -21.85 10.50
CA MET A 172 20.29 -21.28 10.37
C MET A 172 19.71 -21.03 11.76
N LEU A 173 19.31 -19.79 12.02
CA LEU A 173 18.50 -19.44 13.19
C LEU A 173 17.01 -19.51 12.84
N TRP A 174 16.65 -19.29 11.59
CA TRP A 174 15.29 -19.46 11.09
C TRP A 174 15.34 -19.88 9.64
N GLU A 175 14.68 -21.00 9.30
CA GLU A 175 14.63 -21.53 7.94
C GLU A 175 13.18 -21.81 7.57
N SER A 176 12.64 -21.04 6.63
CA SER A 176 11.27 -21.18 6.14
C SER A 176 11.18 -21.77 4.72
N GLY A 177 12.32 -22.05 4.11
CA GLY A 177 12.42 -22.67 2.80
C GLY A 177 13.82 -22.54 2.20
N ALA A 178 13.99 -23.15 1.03
CA ALA A 178 15.25 -23.09 0.30
C ALA A 178 15.65 -21.64 -0.02
N THR A 179 16.92 -21.36 0.20
CA THR A 179 17.62 -20.18 -0.30
C THR A 179 17.32 -19.95 -1.79
N GLY A 180 17.09 -18.69 -2.18
CA GLY A 180 16.65 -18.30 -3.53
C GLY A 180 15.13 -18.29 -3.74
N ALA A 181 14.36 -19.01 -2.90
CA ALA A 181 12.90 -18.87 -2.80
C ALA A 181 12.47 -18.09 -1.54
N ARG A 182 13.44 -17.59 -0.77
CA ARG A 182 13.28 -16.81 0.46
C ARG A 182 14.28 -15.67 0.42
N MET A 183 13.95 -14.58 1.09
CA MET A 183 14.92 -13.54 1.42
C MET A 183 15.83 -14.05 2.55
N ASP A 184 17.14 -14.06 2.38
CA ASP A 184 18.12 -14.52 3.37
C ASP A 184 18.77 -13.35 4.12
N LEU A 185 18.49 -13.22 5.42
CA LEU A 185 19.12 -12.27 6.34
C LEU A 185 20.36 -12.91 6.99
N ILE A 186 21.52 -12.25 6.88
CA ILE A 186 22.80 -12.76 7.39
C ILE A 186 23.26 -11.94 8.60
N LEU A 187 23.34 -12.59 9.76
CA LEU A 187 23.88 -12.02 10.99
C LEU A 187 25.34 -12.42 11.14
N ILE A 188 26.24 -11.44 11.28
CA ILE A 188 27.68 -11.69 11.49
C ILE A 188 28.17 -10.89 12.69
N GLY A 189 28.79 -11.55 13.66
CA GLY A 189 29.35 -10.89 14.84
C GLY A 189 30.77 -10.40 14.58
N ASP A 190 31.11 -9.19 15.04
CA ASP A 190 32.49 -8.70 15.05
C ASP A 190 32.96 -8.36 16.47
N GLY A 191 34.24 -8.56 16.74
CA GLY A 191 34.83 -8.35 18.07
C GLY A 191 34.57 -9.50 19.06
N PHE A 192 34.16 -10.68 18.61
CA PHE A 192 34.07 -11.89 19.46
C PHE A 192 35.28 -12.78 19.21
N THR A 193 36.08 -13.06 20.24
CA THR A 193 37.18 -14.02 20.14
C THR A 193 36.68 -15.46 19.98
N SER A 194 37.56 -16.40 19.61
CA SER A 194 37.19 -17.83 19.53
C SER A 194 36.55 -18.37 20.81
N ALA A 195 36.98 -17.89 21.98
CA ALA A 195 36.41 -18.25 23.29
C ALA A 195 35.02 -17.64 23.53
N GLU A 196 34.67 -16.57 22.83
CA GLU A 196 33.40 -15.85 22.98
C GLU A 196 32.37 -16.22 21.90
N LEU A 197 32.69 -17.14 20.98
CA LEU A 197 31.76 -17.55 19.94
C LEU A 197 30.46 -18.11 20.55
N GLY A 198 30.50 -18.83 21.67
CA GLY A 198 29.27 -19.26 22.37
C GLY A 198 28.37 -18.09 22.80
N ARG A 199 28.97 -16.96 23.20
CA ARG A 199 28.23 -15.71 23.50
C ARG A 199 27.65 -15.12 22.22
N TRP A 200 28.42 -15.03 21.14
CA TRP A 200 27.92 -14.57 19.84
C TRP A 200 26.70 -15.39 19.38
N GLN A 201 26.78 -16.71 19.48
CA GLN A 201 25.70 -17.60 19.07
C GLN A 201 24.40 -17.35 19.84
N THR A 202 24.52 -17.05 21.13
CA THR A 202 23.40 -16.68 22.02
C THR A 202 22.82 -15.32 21.62
N GLU A 203 23.67 -14.31 21.40
CA GLU A 203 23.22 -12.97 20.99
C GLU A 203 22.58 -12.97 19.60
N ALA A 204 23.12 -13.72 18.65
CA ALA A 204 22.55 -13.87 17.31
C ALA A 204 21.14 -14.47 17.36
N ARG A 205 20.92 -15.48 18.23
CA ARG A 205 19.58 -16.04 18.48
C ARG A 205 18.62 -14.99 19.04
N ARG A 206 19.04 -14.21 20.04
CA ARG A 206 18.25 -13.12 20.62
C ARG A 206 17.85 -12.08 19.58
N ILE A 207 18.78 -11.70 18.70
CA ILE A 207 18.53 -10.75 17.62
C ILE A 207 17.57 -11.33 16.59
N ALA A 208 17.77 -12.58 16.18
CA ALA A 208 16.85 -13.27 15.27
C ALA A 208 15.42 -13.35 15.84
N ASP A 209 15.28 -13.65 17.14
CA ASP A 209 13.99 -13.71 17.81
C ASP A 209 13.32 -12.34 17.87
N GLY A 210 14.09 -11.27 18.11
CA GLY A 210 13.55 -9.92 18.08
C GLY A 210 13.12 -9.47 16.68
N ILE A 211 13.83 -9.87 15.62
CA ILE A 211 13.39 -9.64 14.22
C ILE A 211 12.09 -10.40 13.96
N LEU A 212 12.01 -11.68 14.37
CA LEU A 212 10.81 -12.51 14.22
C LEU A 212 9.61 -12.00 15.04
N ALA A 213 9.86 -11.25 16.12
CA ALA A 213 8.83 -10.64 16.95
C ALA A 213 8.27 -9.33 16.35
N ASP A 214 8.98 -8.67 15.42
CA ASP A 214 8.45 -7.48 14.74
C ASP A 214 7.18 -7.84 13.95
N PRO A 215 6.08 -7.08 14.06
CA PRO A 215 4.80 -7.44 13.44
C PRO A 215 4.86 -7.64 11.92
N LEU A 216 5.72 -6.90 11.20
CA LEU A 216 5.86 -7.08 9.75
C LEU A 216 6.53 -8.42 9.45
N PHE A 217 7.67 -8.70 10.08
CA PHE A 217 8.41 -9.94 9.87
C PHE A 217 7.63 -11.16 10.40
N ALA A 218 6.93 -11.05 11.52
CA ALA A 218 6.08 -12.11 12.06
C ALA A 218 5.01 -12.56 11.04
N ARG A 219 4.35 -11.61 10.36
CA ARG A 219 3.36 -11.89 9.30
C ARG A 219 3.97 -12.53 8.05
N HIS A 220 5.25 -12.27 7.79
CA HIS A 220 5.98 -12.73 6.61
C HIS A 220 7.04 -13.80 6.93
N LYS A 221 6.98 -14.45 8.09
CA LYS A 221 8.00 -15.43 8.54
C LYS A 221 8.28 -16.56 7.55
N ASN A 222 7.31 -16.85 6.67
CA ASN A 222 7.44 -17.87 5.63
C ASN A 222 8.14 -17.39 4.35
N ALA A 223 8.51 -16.11 4.27
CA ALA A 223 9.11 -15.48 3.10
C ALA A 223 10.61 -15.17 3.27
N PHE A 224 11.18 -15.44 4.44
CA PHE A 224 12.59 -15.18 4.71
C PHE A 224 13.23 -16.22 5.62
N ASN A 225 14.55 -16.22 5.60
CA ASN A 225 15.46 -17.01 6.40
C ASN A 225 16.35 -16.09 7.23
N ILE A 226 16.87 -16.58 8.36
CA ILE A 226 17.90 -15.91 9.14
C ILE A 226 19.05 -16.88 9.36
N ARG A 227 20.24 -16.51 8.90
CA ARG A 227 21.48 -17.26 9.08
C ARG A 227 22.46 -16.47 9.94
N ARG A 228 23.08 -17.17 10.88
CA ARG A 228 24.25 -16.69 11.62
C ARG A 228 25.53 -17.15 10.92
N VAL A 229 26.52 -16.27 10.86
CA VAL A 229 27.90 -16.59 10.47
C VAL A 229 28.80 -16.44 11.70
N ASP A 230 29.66 -17.42 11.94
CA ASP A 230 30.58 -17.45 13.06
C ASP A 230 31.97 -17.05 12.57
N VAL A 231 32.48 -15.90 13.03
CA VAL A 231 33.82 -15.41 12.69
C VAL A 231 34.54 -14.95 13.96
N ALA A 232 35.74 -15.48 14.19
CA ALA A 232 36.54 -15.14 15.36
C ALA A 232 37.38 -13.89 15.09
N SER A 233 37.30 -12.93 16.00
CA SER A 233 38.17 -11.75 16.07
C SER A 233 39.42 -12.03 16.89
N ALA A 234 40.53 -11.35 16.56
CA ALA A 234 41.76 -11.49 17.33
C ALA A 234 41.65 -10.86 18.74
N GLN A 235 40.78 -9.86 18.92
CA GLN A 235 40.53 -9.19 20.18
C GLN A 235 39.04 -9.12 20.50
N SER A 236 38.72 -9.12 21.80
CA SER A 236 37.36 -8.93 22.30
C SER A 236 36.99 -7.44 22.29
N GLY A 237 35.77 -7.16 21.84
CA GLY A 237 35.23 -5.82 21.63
C GLY A 237 35.57 -5.26 20.24
N VAL A 238 34.98 -4.13 19.90
CA VAL A 238 35.27 -3.39 18.64
C VAL A 238 36.02 -2.09 18.92
N SER A 239 36.52 -1.42 17.89
CA SER A 239 37.20 -0.13 18.09
C SER A 239 36.18 0.93 18.51
N GLU A 240 36.38 1.57 19.67
CA GLU A 240 35.47 2.60 20.21
C GLU A 240 36.21 3.47 21.24
N GLY A 241 35.76 4.72 21.45
CA GLY A 241 36.28 5.58 22.53
C GLY A 241 37.77 5.90 22.45
N GLY A 242 38.34 5.94 21.24
CA GLY A 242 39.79 6.13 21.02
C GLY A 242 40.64 4.87 21.19
N VAL A 243 40.04 3.72 21.52
CA VAL A 243 40.71 2.42 21.60
C VAL A 243 40.56 1.68 20.27
N THR A 244 41.69 1.39 19.62
CA THR A 244 41.73 0.57 18.40
C THR A 244 41.82 -0.91 18.75
N ARG A 245 40.99 -1.74 18.13
CA ARG A 245 41.00 -3.20 18.27
C ARG A 245 41.12 -3.88 16.91
N ASN A 246 41.95 -4.92 16.85
CA ASN A 246 42.08 -5.80 15.69
C ASN A 246 40.96 -6.83 15.69
N THR A 247 39.89 -6.52 14.97
CA THR A 247 38.70 -7.38 14.84
C THR A 247 38.62 -8.01 13.45
N ALA A 248 37.80 -9.06 13.32
CA ALA A 248 37.66 -9.81 12.08
C ALA A 248 37.14 -8.94 10.93
N LEU A 249 36.20 -8.04 11.22
CA LEU A 249 35.55 -7.18 10.23
C LEU A 249 36.00 -5.71 10.30
N GLY A 250 36.87 -5.35 11.25
CA GLY A 250 37.37 -4.00 11.39
C GLY A 250 36.33 -2.98 11.85
N THR A 251 35.36 -3.39 12.67
CA THR A 251 34.28 -2.52 13.14
C THR A 251 34.81 -1.37 14.00
N VAL A 252 34.30 -0.16 13.73
CA VAL A 252 34.61 1.08 14.45
C VAL A 252 33.31 1.79 14.83
N ILE A 253 33.12 2.02 16.13
CA ILE A 253 32.06 2.88 16.66
C ILE A 253 32.63 4.30 16.82
N GLY A 254 31.91 5.30 16.33
CA GLY A 254 32.39 6.69 16.34
C GLY A 254 33.19 7.08 15.09
N CYS A 255 33.09 6.31 14.01
CA CYS A 255 33.77 6.64 12.75
C CYS A 255 33.36 8.03 12.23
N TYR A 256 34.25 8.69 11.49
CA TYR A 256 34.07 10.06 11.00
C TYR A 256 33.79 11.13 12.08
N ASN A 257 34.16 10.84 13.35
CA ASN A 257 33.83 11.67 14.52
C ASN A 257 32.32 11.85 14.73
N ILE A 258 31.51 10.89 14.29
CA ILE A 258 30.06 10.86 14.49
C ILE A 258 29.77 9.84 15.59
N GLU A 259 29.37 10.33 16.76
CA GLU A 259 29.05 9.51 17.92
C GLU A 259 28.03 8.42 17.53
N ARG A 260 28.25 7.16 17.94
CA ARG A 260 27.35 6.00 17.71
C ARG A 260 27.20 5.53 16.27
N LEU A 261 27.86 6.17 15.30
CA LEU A 261 27.97 5.64 13.95
C LEU A 261 28.86 4.40 13.96
N VAL A 262 28.35 3.29 13.42
CA VAL A 262 29.06 2.00 13.38
C VAL A 262 29.50 1.72 11.95
N CYS A 263 30.79 1.85 11.68
CA CYS A 263 31.40 1.51 10.40
C CYS A 263 32.02 0.11 10.44
N VAL A 264 32.07 -0.58 9.30
CA VAL A 264 32.76 -1.85 9.12
C VAL A 264 33.51 -1.82 7.78
N ASP A 265 34.51 -2.70 7.61
CA ASP A 265 35.11 -2.94 6.29
C ASP A 265 34.21 -3.89 5.49
N GLU A 266 33.43 -3.35 4.53
CA GLU A 266 32.47 -4.13 3.75
C GLU A 266 33.17 -5.23 2.93
N ASN A 267 34.42 -5.05 2.54
CA ASN A 267 35.17 -6.09 1.83
C ASN A 267 35.43 -7.29 2.73
N LYS A 268 35.80 -7.06 4.00
CA LYS A 268 35.97 -8.16 4.97
C LYS A 268 34.66 -8.86 5.24
N VAL A 269 33.55 -8.13 5.37
CA VAL A 269 32.20 -8.71 5.53
C VAL A 269 31.88 -9.64 4.36
N LEU A 270 31.94 -9.13 3.14
CA LEU A 270 31.60 -9.90 1.94
C LEU A 270 32.56 -11.08 1.75
N ASN A 271 33.86 -10.90 1.94
CA ASN A 271 34.86 -11.99 1.85
C ASN A 271 34.66 -13.09 2.91
N THR A 272 34.13 -12.75 4.08
CA THR A 272 33.83 -13.72 5.14
C THR A 272 32.61 -14.56 4.78
N VAL A 273 31.59 -13.96 4.16
CA VAL A 273 30.29 -14.61 3.94
C VAL A 273 30.21 -15.36 2.60
N SER A 274 30.75 -14.80 1.52
CA SER A 274 30.64 -15.38 0.17
C SER A 274 31.08 -16.84 0.08
N PRO A 275 32.10 -17.30 0.82
CA PRO A 275 32.50 -18.71 0.75
C PRO A 275 31.56 -19.67 1.52
N LEU A 276 30.79 -19.15 2.49
CA LEU A 276 29.93 -19.93 3.38
C LEU A 276 28.49 -20.07 2.88
N THR A 277 28.07 -19.13 2.02
CA THR A 277 26.70 -19.04 1.53
C THR A 277 26.71 -18.86 0.02
N PRO A 278 25.85 -19.55 -0.73
CA PRO A 278 25.71 -19.27 -2.15
C PRO A 278 25.13 -17.85 -2.35
N ALA A 279 25.28 -17.27 -3.54
CA ALA A 279 24.92 -15.86 -3.80
C ALA A 279 23.41 -15.56 -3.73
N ASP A 280 22.57 -16.58 -3.83
CA ASP A 280 21.13 -16.56 -3.57
C ASP A 280 20.80 -16.56 -2.07
N GLY A 281 21.76 -16.88 -1.20
CA GLY A 281 21.57 -17.05 0.25
C GLY A 281 22.14 -15.93 1.09
N ARG A 282 22.20 -14.70 0.56
CA ARG A 282 22.78 -13.53 1.23
C ARG A 282 22.20 -12.22 0.66
N ASP A 283 20.96 -11.90 1.04
CA ASP A 283 20.26 -10.71 0.55
C ASP A 283 20.56 -9.46 1.35
N VAL A 284 20.60 -9.61 2.68
CA VAL A 284 20.85 -8.50 3.60
C VAL A 284 21.90 -8.93 4.60
N TYR A 285 22.94 -8.11 4.74
CA TYR A 285 23.99 -8.32 5.72
C TYR A 285 23.73 -7.44 6.93
N LEU A 286 23.80 -8.00 8.14
CA LEU A 286 23.72 -7.28 9.39
C LEU A 286 24.93 -7.64 10.27
N VAL A 287 25.87 -6.70 10.39
CA VAL A 287 27.03 -6.84 11.27
C VAL A 287 26.67 -6.39 12.68
N VAL A 288 26.97 -7.24 13.65
CA VAL A 288 26.69 -7.01 15.07
C VAL A 288 28.01 -6.80 15.82
N ALA A 289 28.26 -5.56 16.20
CA ALA A 289 29.43 -5.17 16.97
C ALA A 289 29.31 -5.66 18.42
N ASN A 290 30.34 -6.37 18.91
CA ASN A 290 30.47 -6.73 20.32
C ASN A 290 30.74 -5.50 21.20
N SER A 291 29.73 -4.67 21.41
CA SER A 291 29.73 -3.52 22.31
C SER A 291 28.32 -3.28 22.84
N SER A 292 28.22 -2.84 24.09
CA SER A 292 26.96 -2.40 24.70
C SER A 292 26.62 -0.94 24.37
N THR A 293 27.51 -0.19 23.72
CA THR A 293 27.26 1.17 23.26
C THR A 293 26.07 1.15 22.30
N TYR A 294 25.10 2.04 22.45
CA TYR A 294 24.01 2.15 21.47
C TYR A 294 24.54 2.69 20.13
N GLY A 295 24.21 2.04 19.01
CA GLY A 295 24.66 2.48 17.69
C GLY A 295 24.32 1.53 16.55
N GLY A 296 24.38 2.05 15.32
CA GLY A 296 24.20 1.33 14.07
C GLY A 296 24.25 2.28 12.86
N ALA A 297 24.19 1.73 11.66
CA ALA A 297 24.17 2.46 10.39
C ALA A 297 23.82 1.54 9.20
N ALA A 298 23.56 2.10 8.02
CA ALA A 298 23.65 1.38 6.75
C ALA A 298 24.80 1.87 5.88
N LEU A 299 25.58 0.91 5.38
CA LEU A 299 26.72 1.08 4.48
C LEU A 299 26.49 0.24 3.22
N GLY A 300 26.04 0.85 2.12
CA GLY A 300 25.70 0.10 0.90
C GLY A 300 24.61 -0.96 1.13
N ASN A 301 25.00 -2.24 1.08
CA ASN A 301 24.15 -3.42 1.35
C ASN A 301 24.39 -4.06 2.74
N VAL A 302 25.19 -3.42 3.60
CA VAL A 302 25.52 -3.88 4.95
C VAL A 302 24.89 -2.96 5.99
N GLY A 303 23.95 -3.47 6.76
CA GLY A 303 23.51 -2.86 8.01
C GLY A 303 24.50 -3.17 9.13
N THR A 304 24.66 -2.24 10.06
CA THR A 304 25.48 -2.42 11.26
C THR A 304 24.64 -2.09 12.49
N MET A 305 24.89 -2.82 13.57
CA MET A 305 24.29 -2.57 14.88
C MET A 305 25.25 -2.98 16.00
N THR A 306 24.99 -2.54 17.21
CA THR A 306 25.67 -3.04 18.42
C THR A 306 24.80 -4.04 19.18
N LEU A 307 25.33 -4.62 20.27
CA LEU A 307 24.55 -5.52 21.14
C LEU A 307 23.54 -4.79 22.03
N HIS A 308 23.52 -3.46 22.05
CA HIS A 308 22.55 -2.71 22.83
C HIS A 308 21.12 -3.13 22.44
N PRO A 309 20.21 -3.41 23.40
CA PRO A 309 18.89 -3.98 23.08
C PRO A 309 18.06 -3.14 22.11
N GLN A 310 18.14 -1.81 22.20
CA GLN A 310 17.44 -0.90 21.30
C GLN A 310 18.03 -0.84 19.88
N SER A 311 19.23 -1.37 19.66
CA SER A 311 19.86 -1.37 18.32
C SER A 311 19.14 -2.32 17.36
N ILE A 312 18.23 -3.18 17.83
CA ILE A 312 17.39 -3.97 16.94
C ILE A 312 16.42 -3.10 16.13
N GLU A 313 15.94 -2.00 16.69
CA GLU A 313 15.09 -1.05 15.97
C GLU A 313 15.89 -0.34 14.87
N VAL A 314 17.18 -0.06 15.12
CA VAL A 314 18.11 0.44 14.09
C VAL A 314 18.24 -0.61 12.99
N ALA A 315 18.55 -1.87 13.33
CA ALA A 315 18.65 -2.92 12.33
C ALA A 315 17.39 -3.06 11.47
N LEU A 316 16.20 -3.00 12.07
CA LEU A 316 14.93 -3.00 11.34
C LEU A 316 14.83 -1.79 10.40
N HIS A 317 15.15 -0.58 10.88
CA HIS A 317 15.20 0.62 10.05
C HIS A 317 16.14 0.45 8.83
N GLU A 318 17.35 -0.06 9.04
CA GLU A 318 18.33 -0.28 7.97
C GLU A 318 17.90 -1.39 6.98
N ILE A 319 17.16 -2.39 7.44
CA ILE A 319 16.52 -3.38 6.55
C ILE A 319 15.46 -2.69 5.67
N GLY A 320 14.77 -1.66 6.17
CA GLY A 320 13.87 -0.82 5.39
C GLY A 320 14.54 -0.22 4.15
N HIS A 321 15.77 0.24 4.29
CA HIS A 321 16.58 0.74 3.18
C HIS A 321 17.10 -0.36 2.27
N SER A 322 17.77 -1.36 2.85
CA SER A 322 18.55 -2.37 2.10
C SER A 322 17.67 -3.42 1.43
N ALA A 323 16.57 -3.84 2.06
CA ALA A 323 15.65 -4.84 1.52
C ALA A 323 14.44 -4.22 0.82
N PHE A 324 13.82 -3.21 1.44
CA PHE A 324 12.52 -2.70 0.98
C PHE A 324 12.64 -1.45 0.13
N ASN A 325 13.82 -0.83 0.09
CA ASN A 325 14.07 0.34 -0.72
C ASN A 325 13.15 1.52 -0.32
N LEU A 326 13.00 1.70 0.99
CA LEU A 326 12.31 2.84 1.59
C LEU A 326 13.29 4.00 1.74
N ALA A 327 12.79 5.22 1.59
CA ALA A 327 13.50 6.43 1.94
C ALA A 327 13.28 6.76 3.42
N ASP A 328 14.15 7.62 3.92
CA ASP A 328 13.93 8.29 5.19
C ASP A 328 12.73 9.23 5.14
N GLU A 329 11.90 9.15 6.17
CA GLU A 329 10.70 9.96 6.34
C GLU A 329 10.92 11.14 7.31
N TYR A 330 12.11 11.27 7.88
CA TYR A 330 12.50 12.45 8.63
C TYR A 330 12.98 13.59 7.71
N ASP A 331 12.95 14.80 8.23
CA ASP A 331 13.04 16.06 7.48
C ASP A 331 14.27 16.90 7.83
N TYR A 332 15.31 16.27 8.38
CA TYR A 332 16.57 16.88 8.77
C TYR A 332 17.73 16.29 7.94
N GLY A 333 18.58 17.14 7.38
CA GLY A 333 19.76 16.75 6.59
C GLY A 333 19.89 17.52 5.27
N SER A 334 20.64 16.96 4.32
CA SER A 334 20.84 17.56 2.99
C SER A 334 19.64 17.28 2.08
N CYS A 335 18.80 18.29 1.88
CA CYS A 335 17.61 18.19 1.06
C CYS A 335 17.92 18.27 -0.45
N ALA A 336 17.36 17.34 -1.23
CA ALA A 336 17.38 17.38 -2.70
C ALA A 336 15.94 17.38 -3.25
N THR A 337 15.57 18.43 -4.00
CA THR A 337 14.24 18.60 -4.60
C THR A 337 14.29 18.75 -6.12
N SER A 338 15.31 18.21 -6.78
CA SER A 338 15.50 18.35 -8.23
C SER A 338 14.52 17.48 -9.03
N SER A 339 14.21 16.27 -8.56
CA SER A 339 13.34 15.29 -9.23
C SER A 339 12.37 14.59 -8.26
N GLU A 340 11.36 13.92 -8.80
CA GLU A 340 10.51 13.02 -8.00
C GLU A 340 11.38 11.86 -7.46
N PRO A 341 11.39 11.58 -6.15
CA PRO A 341 12.12 10.44 -5.59
C PRO A 341 11.64 9.12 -6.19
N SER A 342 12.47 8.08 -6.22
CA SER A 342 12.04 6.75 -6.69
C SER A 342 11.45 5.87 -5.58
N GLU A 343 11.77 6.16 -4.32
CA GLU A 343 11.26 5.41 -3.16
C GLU A 343 9.75 5.61 -3.00
N VAL A 344 9.05 4.55 -2.60
CA VAL A 344 7.58 4.55 -2.63
C VAL A 344 6.95 5.30 -1.46
N ASN A 345 7.69 5.53 -0.38
CA ASN A 345 7.21 6.15 0.86
C ASN A 345 7.54 7.65 0.96
N VAL A 346 8.02 8.27 -0.13
CA VAL A 346 8.18 9.72 -0.22
C VAL A 346 7.77 10.23 -1.60
N THR A 347 7.27 11.47 -1.69
CA THR A 347 6.87 12.07 -2.97
C THR A 347 7.01 13.58 -2.97
N ARG A 348 7.16 14.19 -4.14
CA ARG A 348 7.01 15.65 -4.34
C ARG A 348 5.65 16.01 -4.92
N GLN A 349 4.85 15.02 -5.33
CA GLN A 349 3.53 15.23 -5.91
C GLN A 349 2.54 15.70 -4.83
N THR A 350 1.89 16.83 -5.09
CA THR A 350 0.84 17.39 -4.20
C THR A 350 -0.56 17.16 -4.75
N ALA A 351 -0.71 17.01 -6.07
CA ALA A 351 -1.97 16.65 -6.68
C ALA A 351 -2.35 15.24 -6.25
N ARG A 352 -3.50 15.08 -5.57
CA ARG A 352 -3.95 13.79 -5.01
C ARG A 352 -3.93 12.63 -6.03
N ALA A 353 -4.25 12.91 -7.29
CA ALA A 353 -4.22 11.93 -8.37
C ALA A 353 -2.82 11.37 -8.67
N ASN A 354 -1.76 12.13 -8.35
CA ASN A 354 -0.36 11.79 -8.65
C ASN A 354 0.40 11.26 -7.43
N ILE A 355 -0.20 11.27 -6.23
CA ILE A 355 0.44 10.74 -5.02
C ILE A 355 0.62 9.22 -5.17
N LYS A 356 1.82 8.73 -4.88
CA LYS A 356 2.20 7.31 -5.02
C LYS A 356 1.33 6.35 -4.22
N TRP A 357 0.89 6.78 -3.04
CA TRP A 357 0.04 6.01 -2.12
C TRP A 357 -1.41 6.52 -2.08
N ARG A 358 -1.87 7.22 -3.12
CA ARG A 358 -3.22 7.82 -3.16
C ARG A 358 -4.35 6.84 -2.84
N GLN A 359 -4.20 5.56 -3.19
CA GLN A 359 -5.19 4.51 -2.92
C GLN A 359 -5.41 4.25 -1.43
N TYR A 360 -4.46 4.64 -0.57
CA TYR A 360 -4.55 4.50 0.87
C TYR A 360 -5.06 5.77 1.57
N ILE A 361 -5.13 6.91 0.86
CA ILE A 361 -5.63 8.17 1.43
C ILE A 361 -7.16 8.16 1.42
N ASN A 362 -7.77 8.25 2.61
CA ASN A 362 -9.23 8.39 2.70
C ASN A 362 -9.72 9.66 1.98
N ALA A 363 -10.89 9.59 1.35
CA ALA A 363 -11.45 10.70 0.57
C ALA A 363 -11.51 12.02 1.37
N ASN A 364 -11.80 11.94 2.68
CA ASN A 364 -11.92 13.11 3.54
C ASN A 364 -10.61 13.57 4.19
N THR A 365 -9.50 12.82 4.07
CA THR A 365 -8.21 13.24 4.64
C THR A 365 -7.68 14.45 3.88
N PRO A 366 -7.42 15.60 4.51
CA PRO A 366 -6.86 16.77 3.82
C PRO A 366 -5.52 16.44 3.14
N VAL A 367 -5.26 17.00 1.97
CA VAL A 367 -4.01 16.86 1.22
C VAL A 367 -3.55 18.26 0.80
N PRO A 368 -2.41 18.78 1.32
CA PRO A 368 -1.56 18.20 2.36
C PRO A 368 -2.26 17.97 3.70
N THR A 369 -1.79 16.98 4.46
CA THR A 369 -2.30 16.64 5.80
C THR A 369 -1.47 17.34 6.86
N GLN A 370 -2.13 18.07 7.76
CA GLN A 370 -1.46 18.77 8.85
C GLN A 370 -1.03 17.78 9.95
N ALA A 371 0.21 17.88 10.44
CA ALA A 371 0.66 17.08 11.59
C ALA A 371 -0.21 17.36 12.83
N GLY A 372 -0.54 16.32 13.59
CA GLY A 372 -1.43 16.38 14.75
C GLY A 372 -2.93 16.50 14.41
N SER A 373 -3.31 16.64 13.14
CA SER A 373 -4.73 16.72 12.73
C SER A 373 -5.43 15.36 12.67
N VAL A 374 -4.67 14.27 12.62
CA VAL A 374 -5.16 12.89 12.54
C VAL A 374 -4.29 11.98 13.42
N ALA A 375 -4.81 10.84 13.84
CA ALA A 375 -4.02 9.85 14.59
C ALA A 375 -2.88 9.28 13.72
N ASN A 376 -1.72 9.03 14.32
CA ASN A 376 -0.61 8.39 13.63
C ASN A 376 -1.01 7.03 13.03
N GLY A 377 -0.58 6.76 11.80
CA GLY A 377 -1.03 5.63 10.98
C GLY A 377 -2.18 5.96 10.03
N THR A 378 -2.86 7.10 10.20
CA THR A 378 -3.76 7.62 9.17
C THR A 378 -2.94 8.05 7.96
N VAL A 379 -3.21 7.46 6.80
CA VAL A 379 -2.48 7.81 5.57
C VAL A 379 -2.97 9.13 5.01
N GLY A 380 -2.02 10.02 4.75
CA GLY A 380 -2.21 11.38 4.26
C GLY A 380 -1.03 11.82 3.39
N LEU A 381 -0.83 13.13 3.28
CA LEU A 381 0.34 13.72 2.62
C LEU A 381 0.99 14.70 3.59
N PHE A 382 1.87 14.20 4.45
CA PHE A 382 2.50 15.00 5.50
C PHE A 382 3.77 15.66 4.98
N GLN A 383 3.89 16.97 5.12
CA GLN A 383 5.08 17.70 4.71
C GLN A 383 6.28 17.33 5.60
N GLY A 384 7.45 17.17 4.97
CA GLY A 384 8.69 16.82 5.64
C GLY A 384 9.05 15.36 5.38
N ALA A 385 10.08 15.10 4.57
CA ALA A 385 10.61 13.77 4.33
C ALA A 385 11.92 13.85 3.54
N LYS A 386 12.69 12.76 3.47
CA LYS A 386 13.94 12.67 2.69
C LYS A 386 14.83 13.91 2.93
N TYR A 387 14.99 14.24 4.22
CA TYR A 387 15.84 15.34 4.69
C TYR A 387 15.34 16.76 4.36
N CYS A 388 14.19 16.87 3.70
CA CYS A 388 13.57 18.12 3.29
C CYS A 388 12.45 18.51 4.25
N THR A 389 12.56 19.67 4.89
CA THR A 389 11.47 20.28 5.69
C THR A 389 10.28 20.75 4.85
N SER A 390 10.47 20.89 3.53
CA SER A 390 9.42 21.31 2.60
C SER A 390 9.65 20.72 1.21
N GLY A 391 8.58 20.63 0.42
CA GLY A 391 8.64 20.16 -0.98
C GLY A 391 8.70 18.65 -1.17
N VAL A 392 8.96 17.87 -0.11
CA VAL A 392 8.87 16.41 -0.09
C VAL A 392 7.94 15.99 1.05
N TYR A 393 7.15 14.95 0.80
CA TYR A 393 6.08 14.50 1.68
C TYR A 393 6.21 13.01 1.99
N ARG A 394 5.66 12.59 3.14
CA ARG A 394 5.59 11.20 3.64
C ARG A 394 4.13 10.74 3.83
N PRO A 395 3.86 9.43 3.88
CA PRO A 395 2.51 8.89 3.89
C PRO A 395 1.81 8.95 5.25
N THR A 396 2.55 8.89 6.35
CA THR A 396 1.99 8.91 7.71
C THR A 396 2.71 9.94 8.56
N GLU A 397 2.07 10.40 9.63
CA GLU A 397 2.69 11.42 10.49
C GLU A 397 4.03 10.94 11.06
N ASN A 398 4.11 9.68 11.47
CA ASN A 398 5.34 9.03 11.91
C ASN A 398 5.37 7.56 11.48
N SER A 399 6.55 7.00 11.26
CA SER A 399 6.77 5.58 10.96
C SER A 399 8.16 5.16 11.44
N ARG A 400 8.48 3.87 11.38
CA ARG A 400 9.84 3.40 11.67
C ARG A 400 10.91 4.07 10.80
N MET A 401 10.57 4.47 9.56
CA MET A 401 11.48 5.19 8.67
C MET A 401 11.64 6.69 9.03
N ARG A 402 10.93 7.18 10.04
CA ARG A 402 11.06 8.54 10.56
C ARG A 402 11.62 8.58 11.99
N ALA A 403 11.15 7.67 12.84
CA ALA A 403 11.62 7.52 14.21
C ALA A 403 11.46 6.06 14.66
N LEU A 404 12.46 5.54 15.35
CA LEU A 404 12.47 4.19 15.91
C LEU A 404 11.31 3.98 16.91
N ASN A 405 10.99 2.71 17.20
CA ASN A 405 9.85 2.33 18.06
C ASN A 405 8.48 2.76 17.52
N ASN A 406 8.38 3.07 16.22
CA ASN A 406 7.11 3.30 15.55
C ASN A 406 6.77 2.13 14.62
N PRO A 407 5.49 1.85 14.34
CA PRO A 407 5.12 0.89 13.32
C PRO A 407 5.64 1.28 11.93
N TRP A 408 5.76 0.29 11.04
CA TRP A 408 6.06 0.51 9.63
C TRP A 408 4.98 1.33 8.91
N HIS A 409 3.71 1.05 9.24
CA HIS A 409 2.50 1.53 8.58
C HIS A 409 2.34 1.09 7.12
N VAL A 410 1.09 1.15 6.65
CA VAL A 410 0.61 0.44 5.46
C VAL A 410 1.43 0.70 4.18
N VAL A 411 1.97 1.90 3.97
CA VAL A 411 2.74 2.19 2.76
C VAL A 411 4.10 1.48 2.76
N ASN A 412 4.79 1.48 3.89
CA ASN A 412 6.06 0.76 4.05
C ASN A 412 5.84 -0.76 4.10
N GLU A 413 4.80 -1.22 4.79
CA GLU A 413 4.45 -2.64 4.84
C GLU A 413 4.05 -3.18 3.46
N ALA A 414 3.28 -2.43 2.67
CA ALA A 414 2.93 -2.83 1.31
C ALA A 414 4.15 -2.93 0.40
N ARG A 415 5.19 -2.12 0.64
CA ARG A 415 6.45 -2.25 -0.09
C ARG A 415 7.21 -3.50 0.32
N ALA A 416 7.30 -3.76 1.62
CA ALA A 416 7.94 -4.98 2.12
C ALA A 416 7.24 -6.24 1.61
N GLN A 417 5.90 -6.26 1.60
CA GLN A 417 5.11 -7.35 1.02
C GLN A 417 5.52 -7.64 -0.44
N VAL A 418 5.66 -6.61 -1.28
CA VAL A 418 6.09 -6.79 -2.69
C VAL A 418 7.45 -7.47 -2.79
N VAL A 419 8.37 -7.14 -1.89
CA VAL A 419 9.69 -7.77 -1.86
C VAL A 419 9.56 -9.23 -1.41
N PHE A 420 8.84 -9.52 -0.33
CA PHE A 420 8.60 -10.90 0.12
C PHE A 420 7.88 -11.77 -0.93
N ASP A 421 6.90 -11.21 -1.63
CA ASP A 421 6.16 -11.87 -2.70
C ASP A 421 7.07 -12.25 -3.88
N SER A 422 8.07 -11.41 -4.18
CA SER A 422 9.04 -11.71 -5.25
C SER A 422 9.91 -12.93 -4.97
N TYR A 423 10.15 -13.27 -3.70
CA TYR A 423 10.89 -14.49 -3.31
C TYR A 423 9.98 -15.71 -3.28
N THR A 424 8.77 -15.57 -2.74
CA THR A 424 7.85 -16.71 -2.56
C THR A 424 7.13 -17.13 -3.84
N GLY A 425 7.21 -16.32 -4.91
CA GLY A 425 6.44 -16.55 -6.14
C GLY A 425 4.93 -16.28 -5.96
N THR A 426 4.53 -15.73 -4.82
CA THR A 426 3.14 -15.38 -4.53
C THR A 426 2.80 -14.10 -5.28
N GLN A 427 2.31 -14.20 -6.51
CA GLN A 427 1.80 -13.03 -7.25
C GLN A 427 0.45 -12.61 -6.65
N VAL A 428 0.48 -11.74 -5.64
CA VAL A 428 -0.73 -11.09 -5.12
C VAL A 428 -1.04 -9.87 -5.98
N SER A 429 -2.09 -9.96 -6.80
CA SER A 429 -2.61 -8.82 -7.56
C SER A 429 -3.56 -7.97 -6.71
N LEU A 430 -3.79 -6.71 -7.12
CA LEU A 430 -4.85 -5.89 -6.53
C LEU A 430 -6.21 -6.63 -6.63
N PRO A 431 -7.15 -6.39 -5.69
CA PRO A 431 -8.49 -6.94 -5.81
C PRO A 431 -9.12 -6.55 -7.14
N THR A 432 -9.75 -7.50 -7.82
CA THR A 432 -10.51 -7.23 -9.04
C THR A 432 -11.98 -7.22 -8.70
N ILE A 433 -12.66 -6.10 -8.94
CA ILE A 433 -14.12 -6.02 -8.79
C ILE A 433 -14.75 -6.57 -10.07
N SER A 434 -15.40 -7.72 -9.94
CA SER A 434 -16.08 -8.43 -11.04
C SER A 434 -17.54 -8.02 -11.20
N SER A 435 -18.18 -7.51 -10.13
CA SER A 435 -19.52 -6.93 -10.19
C SER A 435 -19.61 -5.70 -9.30
N GLN A 436 -20.07 -4.60 -9.88
CA GLN A 436 -20.21 -3.30 -9.21
C GLN A 436 -21.52 -3.23 -8.42
N PRO A 437 -21.59 -2.46 -7.33
CA PRO A 437 -22.86 -2.15 -6.67
C PRO A 437 -23.83 -1.48 -7.64
N ALA A 438 -25.10 -1.92 -7.63
CA ALA A 438 -26.17 -1.32 -8.43
C ALA A 438 -26.99 -0.31 -7.61
N SER A 439 -27.50 0.74 -8.26
CA SER A 439 -28.44 1.69 -7.65
C SER A 439 -29.74 0.98 -7.23
N VAL A 440 -30.33 1.41 -6.12
CA VAL A 440 -31.52 0.77 -5.53
C VAL A 440 -32.60 1.81 -5.25
N THR A 441 -33.85 1.46 -5.60
CA THR A 441 -35.04 2.26 -5.28
C THR A 441 -35.90 1.54 -4.25
N VAL A 442 -36.20 2.20 -3.14
CA VAL A 442 -37.09 1.67 -2.09
C VAL A 442 -38.09 2.72 -1.63
N ASP A 443 -39.19 2.29 -1.03
CA ASP A 443 -40.11 3.20 -0.33
C ASP A 443 -39.57 3.53 1.07
N ALA A 444 -39.88 4.73 1.58
CA ALA A 444 -39.50 5.12 2.93
C ALA A 444 -40.00 4.08 3.97
N GLY A 445 -39.19 3.80 4.98
CA GLY A 445 -39.40 2.75 5.97
C GLY A 445 -38.90 1.36 5.56
N ARG A 446 -38.46 1.17 4.31
CA ARG A 446 -37.81 -0.08 3.84
C ARG A 446 -36.30 0.03 3.87
N THR A 447 -35.62 -1.12 3.89
CA THR A 447 -34.16 -1.23 3.81
C THR A 447 -33.72 -1.42 2.35
N ALA A 448 -32.55 -0.90 1.99
CA ALA A 448 -31.89 -1.15 0.70
C ALA A 448 -30.63 -1.98 0.91
N THR A 449 -30.32 -2.91 -0.01
CA THR A 449 -29.11 -3.74 0.03
C THR A 449 -28.24 -3.47 -1.17
N PHE A 450 -26.95 -3.21 -0.93
CA PHE A 450 -25.91 -3.08 -1.95
C PHE A 450 -24.94 -4.24 -1.82
N SER A 451 -24.45 -4.78 -2.95
CA SER A 451 -23.51 -5.90 -2.98
C SER A 451 -22.39 -5.65 -3.98
N VAL A 452 -21.22 -6.23 -3.71
CA VAL A 452 -20.07 -6.24 -4.61
C VAL A 452 -19.56 -7.67 -4.76
N SER A 453 -19.10 -8.04 -5.96
CA SER A 453 -18.33 -9.27 -6.17
C SER A 453 -16.90 -8.89 -6.50
N ALA A 454 -15.95 -9.41 -5.74
CA ALA A 454 -14.53 -9.17 -5.96
C ALA A 454 -13.71 -10.44 -5.75
N SER A 455 -12.57 -10.53 -6.43
CA SER A 455 -11.66 -11.67 -6.37
C SER A 455 -10.22 -11.22 -6.14
N SER A 456 -9.46 -12.02 -5.41
CA SER A 456 -8.01 -11.92 -5.28
C SER A 456 -7.43 -13.27 -4.88
N SER A 457 -6.15 -13.50 -5.17
CA SER A 457 -5.38 -14.62 -4.62
C SER A 457 -5.07 -14.46 -3.12
N ALA A 458 -5.26 -13.25 -2.56
CA ALA A 458 -5.15 -12.98 -1.13
C ALA A 458 -6.53 -12.71 -0.49
N ALA A 459 -6.59 -12.83 0.84
CA ALA A 459 -7.81 -12.54 1.61
C ALA A 459 -8.29 -11.10 1.37
N LEU A 460 -9.59 -10.95 1.12
CA LEU A 460 -10.23 -9.66 0.87
C LEU A 460 -10.79 -9.06 2.16
N SER A 461 -10.66 -7.74 2.29
CA SER A 461 -11.36 -6.91 3.26
C SER A 461 -12.23 -5.90 2.55
N TYR A 462 -13.36 -5.53 3.16
CA TYR A 462 -14.31 -4.59 2.60
C TYR A 462 -14.55 -3.44 3.57
N GLN A 463 -14.84 -2.26 3.04
CA GLN A 463 -15.31 -1.12 3.83
C GLN A 463 -16.31 -0.33 2.99
N TRP A 464 -17.60 -0.42 3.34
CA TRP A 464 -18.64 0.37 2.69
C TRP A 464 -18.59 1.83 3.12
N ARG A 465 -18.97 2.70 2.20
CA ARG A 465 -18.98 4.16 2.35
C ARG A 465 -20.30 4.72 1.90
N ARG A 466 -20.79 5.71 2.65
CA ARG A 466 -21.93 6.55 2.27
C ARG A 466 -21.43 7.97 1.99
N ASN A 467 -21.73 8.52 0.82
CA ASN A 467 -21.30 9.85 0.38
C ASN A 467 -19.78 10.08 0.59
N GLY A 468 -18.97 9.05 0.29
CA GLY A 468 -17.51 9.08 0.45
C GLY A 468 -16.98 8.81 1.87
N SER A 469 -17.84 8.73 2.89
CA SER A 469 -17.43 8.50 4.29
C SER A 469 -17.68 7.05 4.72
N ASN A 470 -16.75 6.45 5.48
CA ASN A 470 -16.84 5.05 5.93
C ASN A 470 -18.07 4.83 6.83
N ILE A 471 -18.78 3.73 6.59
CA ILE A 471 -19.86 3.25 7.46
C ILE A 471 -19.25 2.30 8.49
N SER A 472 -19.34 2.64 9.77
CA SER A 472 -18.75 1.83 10.84
C SER A 472 -19.27 0.39 10.82
N GLY A 473 -18.36 -0.58 10.91
CA GLY A 473 -18.69 -2.02 10.95
C GLY A 473 -19.12 -2.65 9.62
N ALA A 474 -19.28 -1.87 8.55
CA ALA A 474 -19.73 -2.38 7.26
C ALA A 474 -18.60 -3.02 6.44
N THR A 475 -18.16 -4.22 6.84
CA THR A 475 -16.98 -4.93 6.32
C THR A 475 -17.28 -6.21 5.53
N ALA A 476 -18.54 -6.45 5.23
CA ALA A 476 -19.00 -7.58 4.42
C ALA A 476 -19.08 -7.23 2.92
N PRO A 477 -19.10 -8.22 2.00
CA PRO A 477 -19.29 -7.99 0.56
C PRO A 477 -20.67 -7.42 0.21
N SER A 478 -21.60 -7.35 1.16
CA SER A 478 -22.87 -6.66 1.05
C SER A 478 -23.12 -5.74 2.25
N TYR A 479 -23.85 -4.65 2.02
CA TYR A 479 -24.32 -3.75 3.06
C TYR A 479 -25.81 -3.48 2.89
N THR A 480 -26.56 -3.65 3.99
CA THR A 480 -27.98 -3.32 4.06
C THR A 480 -28.17 -2.08 4.93
N THR A 481 -28.86 -1.08 4.42
CA THR A 481 -29.16 0.14 5.17
C THR A 481 -30.10 -0.17 6.34
N PRO A 482 -30.11 0.66 7.40
CA PRO A 482 -31.28 0.81 8.26
C PRO A 482 -32.53 1.19 7.44
N ALA A 483 -33.71 1.18 8.07
CA ALA A 483 -34.94 1.64 7.43
C ALA A 483 -34.75 3.07 6.89
N THR A 484 -34.98 3.24 5.59
CA THR A 484 -34.69 4.49 4.87
C THR A 484 -35.72 5.56 5.19
N THR A 485 -35.31 6.81 5.13
CA THR A 485 -36.15 8.00 5.27
C THR A 485 -36.07 8.84 3.99
N ALA A 486 -36.98 9.80 3.82
CA ALA A 486 -36.92 10.72 2.69
C ALA A 486 -35.59 11.50 2.61
N ALA A 487 -34.91 11.72 3.76
CA ALA A 487 -33.61 12.38 3.82
C ALA A 487 -32.46 11.53 3.25
N ASP A 488 -32.67 10.22 3.07
CA ASP A 488 -31.66 9.34 2.48
C ASP A 488 -31.68 9.35 0.94
N ASN A 489 -32.67 9.99 0.33
CA ASN A 489 -32.80 10.08 -1.13
C ASN A 489 -31.60 10.78 -1.76
N GLY A 490 -31.02 10.14 -2.79
CA GLY A 490 -29.83 10.62 -3.48
C GLY A 490 -28.50 10.26 -2.81
N ALA A 491 -28.52 9.56 -1.67
CA ALA A 491 -27.28 9.09 -1.04
C ALA A 491 -26.52 8.12 -1.97
N SER A 492 -25.20 8.29 -2.05
CA SER A 492 -24.29 7.45 -2.83
C SER A 492 -23.62 6.41 -1.93
N PHE A 493 -23.56 5.16 -2.40
CA PHE A 493 -22.90 4.04 -1.75
C PHE A 493 -21.76 3.50 -2.63
N SER A 494 -20.58 3.33 -2.04
CA SER A 494 -19.43 2.66 -2.68
C SER A 494 -18.72 1.78 -1.67
N VAL A 495 -17.87 0.87 -2.14
CA VAL A 495 -17.08 -0.01 -1.27
C VAL A 495 -15.61 0.04 -1.68
N VAL A 496 -14.74 0.11 -0.68
CA VAL A 496 -13.30 -0.13 -0.85
C VAL A 496 -13.06 -1.61 -0.61
N VAL A 497 -12.56 -2.31 -1.62
CA VAL A 497 -12.11 -3.69 -1.50
C VAL A 497 -10.60 -3.68 -1.41
N SER A 498 -10.02 -4.27 -0.37
CA SER A 498 -8.58 -4.31 -0.15
C SER A 498 -8.06 -5.73 0.07
N ASN A 499 -6.78 -5.91 -0.20
CA ASN A 499 -5.98 -7.05 0.22
C ASN A 499 -4.60 -6.53 0.67
N SER A 500 -3.66 -7.44 0.93
CA SER A 500 -2.27 -7.08 1.29
C SER A 500 -1.54 -6.27 0.23
N ARG A 501 -1.96 -6.33 -1.05
CA ARG A 501 -1.31 -5.61 -2.15
C ARG A 501 -1.78 -4.17 -2.28
N GLY A 502 -3.03 -3.89 -1.92
CA GLY A 502 -3.64 -2.57 -2.00
C GLY A 502 -5.16 -2.64 -2.09
N SER A 503 -5.78 -1.57 -2.57
CA SER A 503 -7.24 -1.44 -2.63
C SER A 503 -7.74 -0.99 -4.00
N VAL A 504 -8.98 -1.37 -4.30
CA VAL A 504 -9.76 -0.87 -5.43
C VAL A 504 -11.10 -0.37 -4.90
N THR A 505 -11.52 0.80 -5.36
CA THR A 505 -12.82 1.39 -5.03
C THR A 505 -13.83 1.02 -6.11
N SER A 506 -15.02 0.61 -5.71
CA SER A 506 -16.15 0.38 -6.63
C SER A 506 -16.65 1.68 -7.26
N ASN A 507 -17.43 1.55 -8.33
CA ASN A 507 -18.33 2.62 -8.78
C ASN A 507 -19.33 2.96 -7.67
N SER A 508 -19.90 4.16 -7.74
CA SER A 508 -20.95 4.60 -6.83
C SER A 508 -22.33 4.10 -7.30
N ALA A 509 -23.12 3.59 -6.37
CA ALA A 509 -24.54 3.26 -6.53
C ALA A 509 -25.41 4.29 -5.80
N THR A 510 -26.49 4.76 -6.41
CA THR A 510 -27.40 5.75 -5.82
C THR A 510 -28.58 5.06 -5.14
N LEU A 511 -28.93 5.52 -3.94
CA LEU A 511 -30.17 5.18 -3.27
C LEU A 511 -31.26 6.18 -3.66
N THR A 512 -32.37 5.70 -4.22
CA THR A 512 -33.58 6.49 -4.44
C THR A 512 -34.63 6.08 -3.43
N VAL A 513 -35.10 7.03 -2.61
CA VAL A 513 -36.17 6.78 -1.63
C VAL A 513 -37.45 7.43 -2.13
N ARG A 514 -38.46 6.61 -2.39
CA ARG A 514 -39.82 7.06 -2.71
C ARG A 514 -40.53 7.42 -1.41
N SER A 515 -40.86 8.70 -1.24
CA SER A 515 -41.64 9.18 -0.11
C SER A 515 -43.03 8.58 -0.18
N SER A 516 -43.40 7.73 0.78
CA SER A 516 -44.80 7.36 1.00
C SER A 516 -45.52 8.62 1.47
N GLY A 517 -46.30 9.28 0.61
CA GLY A 517 -47.11 10.44 0.99
C GLY A 517 -48.00 10.06 2.18
N GLY A 518 -47.94 10.83 3.27
CA GLY A 518 -48.59 10.51 4.54
C GLY A 518 -50.08 10.23 4.35
N GLY A 519 -50.47 8.98 4.54
CA GLY A 519 -51.87 8.59 4.60
C GLY A 519 -52.51 9.19 5.84
N SER A 520 -53.59 9.93 5.68
CA SER A 520 -54.44 10.44 6.75
C SER A 520 -55.76 9.68 6.74
N THR A 521 -56.21 9.25 7.92
CA THR A 521 -57.54 8.67 8.12
C THR A 521 -58.39 9.68 8.88
N VAL A 522 -59.54 10.02 8.31
CA VAL A 522 -60.50 10.95 8.91
C VAL A 522 -61.90 10.35 8.89
N SER A 523 -62.68 10.63 9.92
CA SER A 523 -64.11 10.31 9.94
C SER A 523 -64.93 11.60 9.92
N GLY A 524 -66.09 11.55 9.29
CA GLY A 524 -67.00 12.69 9.16
C GLY A 524 -68.45 12.24 9.11
N ASN A 525 -69.37 13.20 9.09
CA ASN A 525 -70.80 12.94 8.96
C ASN A 525 -71.40 13.94 7.97
N LEU A 526 -72.20 13.46 7.01
CA LEU A 526 -72.90 14.29 6.03
C LEU A 526 -74.41 14.18 6.21
N THR A 527 -75.10 15.29 6.01
CA THR A 527 -76.54 15.33 5.73
C THR A 527 -76.80 15.15 4.24
N SER A 528 -78.02 14.80 3.85
CA SER A 528 -78.42 14.66 2.44
C SER A 528 -78.08 15.90 1.64
N GLY A 529 -77.33 15.74 0.54
CA GLY A 529 -76.84 16.83 -0.31
C GLY A 529 -75.66 17.63 0.27
N GLY A 530 -75.15 17.24 1.45
CA GLY A 530 -74.02 17.87 2.12
C GLY A 530 -72.66 17.47 1.54
N LYS A 531 -71.59 18.17 1.94
CA LYS A 531 -70.21 17.89 1.52
C LYS A 531 -69.17 18.22 2.60
N ALA A 532 -68.01 17.56 2.54
CA ALA A 532 -66.86 17.82 3.40
C ALA A 532 -65.55 17.78 2.60
N SER A 533 -64.59 18.65 2.94
CA SER A 533 -63.32 18.79 2.23
C SER A 533 -62.12 18.49 3.14
N TYR A 534 -61.07 17.88 2.57
CA TYR A 534 -59.87 17.47 3.29
C TYR A 534 -58.57 17.83 2.55
N PRO A 535 -57.52 18.32 3.24
CA PRO A 535 -57.42 18.49 4.70
C PRO A 535 -58.42 19.50 5.26
N SER A 536 -59.00 19.24 6.44
CA SER A 536 -60.03 20.09 7.04
C SER A 536 -59.47 21.32 7.77
N ALA A 537 -58.18 21.29 8.11
CA ALA A 537 -57.50 22.41 8.72
C ALA A 537 -57.29 23.56 7.71
N SER A 538 -57.44 24.80 8.17
CA SER A 538 -57.13 25.99 7.36
C SER A 538 -55.69 25.89 6.81
N PRO A 539 -55.48 26.04 5.48
CA PRO A 539 -56.36 26.71 4.52
C PRO A 539 -57.36 25.82 3.76
N GLY A 540 -57.50 24.53 4.12
CA GLY A 540 -58.45 23.60 3.49
C GLY A 540 -57.91 22.86 2.26
N TYR A 541 -56.61 22.96 1.99
CA TYR A 541 -55.93 22.34 0.85
C TYR A 541 -54.45 22.09 1.15
N HIS A 542 -53.83 21.20 0.38
CA HIS A 542 -52.42 20.81 0.48
C HIS A 542 -51.62 21.21 -0.76
N TYR A 543 -50.42 21.75 -0.55
CA TYR A 543 -49.48 21.99 -1.62
C TYR A 543 -48.53 20.80 -1.79
N SER A 544 -48.59 20.15 -2.95
CA SER A 544 -47.63 19.13 -3.36
C SER A 544 -46.54 19.80 -4.21
N ALA A 545 -45.31 19.84 -3.69
CA ALA A 545 -44.16 20.46 -4.32
C ALA A 545 -43.62 19.65 -5.52
N ASN A 546 -43.65 18.32 -5.45
CA ASN A 546 -43.11 17.45 -6.51
C ASN A 546 -44.21 16.72 -7.31
N GLY A 547 -45.48 16.84 -6.91
CA GLY A 547 -46.53 15.96 -7.39
C GLY A 547 -46.39 14.54 -6.82
N GLY A 548 -47.06 13.58 -7.44
CA GLY A 548 -47.02 12.18 -7.04
C GLY A 548 -48.37 11.50 -7.16
N THR A 549 -48.51 10.35 -6.50
CA THR A 549 -49.78 9.61 -6.46
C THR A 549 -50.66 10.09 -5.31
N PHE A 550 -51.82 10.63 -5.68
CA PHE A 550 -52.93 10.96 -4.79
C PHE A 550 -53.85 9.76 -4.75
N SER A 551 -54.04 9.15 -3.58
CA SER A 551 -54.93 8.01 -3.42
C SER A 551 -55.92 8.26 -2.29
N ALA A 552 -57.14 7.77 -2.43
CA ALA A 552 -58.13 7.83 -1.37
C ALA A 552 -59.13 6.68 -1.46
N THR A 553 -59.58 6.19 -0.31
CA THR A 553 -60.68 5.23 -0.16
C THR A 553 -61.71 5.81 0.80
N LEU A 554 -62.98 5.75 0.40
CA LEU A 554 -64.13 6.21 1.16
C LEU A 554 -64.97 5.00 1.55
N THR A 555 -65.42 4.97 2.80
CA THR A 555 -66.39 3.99 3.30
C THR A 555 -67.45 4.73 4.10
N GLY A 556 -68.69 4.69 3.64
CA GLY A 556 -69.86 5.27 4.30
C GLY A 556 -70.96 4.24 4.57
N PRO A 557 -72.19 4.70 4.85
CA PRO A 557 -73.31 3.81 5.16
C PRO A 557 -73.71 2.93 3.97
N ALA A 558 -74.38 1.81 4.24
CA ALA A 558 -74.94 0.97 3.18
C ALA A 558 -76.11 1.68 2.45
N ALA A 559 -76.46 1.17 1.27
CA ALA A 559 -77.62 1.61 0.50
C ALA A 559 -78.89 1.70 1.39
N PRO A 560 -79.77 2.70 1.18
CA PRO A 560 -79.82 3.60 0.02
C PRO A 560 -78.99 4.89 0.15
N VAL A 561 -78.06 4.99 1.10
CA VAL A 561 -77.14 6.13 1.21
C VAL A 561 -76.04 6.01 0.15
N ASP A 562 -75.72 7.15 -0.47
CA ASP A 562 -74.79 7.22 -1.60
C ASP A 562 -73.86 8.42 -1.47
N PHE A 563 -72.57 8.14 -1.25
CA PHE A 563 -71.54 9.15 -0.99
C PHE A 563 -70.41 9.03 -1.99
N GLU A 564 -70.02 10.16 -2.54
CA GLU A 564 -69.15 10.26 -3.71
C GLU A 564 -67.85 10.97 -3.38
N LEU A 565 -66.78 10.60 -4.09
CA LEU A 565 -65.43 11.05 -3.80
C LEU A 565 -64.83 11.83 -4.97
N PHE A 566 -64.24 12.99 -4.68
CA PHE A 566 -63.63 13.88 -5.68
C PHE A 566 -62.24 14.33 -5.23
N LEU A 567 -61.33 14.47 -6.19
CA LEU A 567 -60.05 15.16 -6.04
C LEU A 567 -60.06 16.44 -6.86
N TYR A 568 -59.74 17.55 -6.21
CA TYR A 568 -59.63 18.87 -6.83
C TYR A 568 -58.18 19.32 -6.95
N LYS A 569 -57.87 20.05 -8.03
CA LYS A 569 -56.60 20.76 -8.24
C LYS A 569 -56.85 22.22 -8.58
N TRP A 570 -56.06 23.13 -8.01
CA TRP A 570 -56.05 24.54 -8.41
C TRP A 570 -55.37 24.70 -9.78
N ASN A 571 -56.06 25.32 -10.73
CA ASN A 571 -55.55 25.54 -12.09
C ASN A 571 -54.97 26.95 -12.33
N GLY A 572 -54.98 27.82 -11.31
CA GLY A 572 -54.54 29.22 -11.40
C GLY A 572 -55.66 30.24 -11.22
N SER A 573 -56.92 29.87 -11.54
CA SER A 573 -58.09 30.76 -11.39
C SER A 573 -59.29 30.09 -10.72
N ALA A 574 -59.37 28.75 -10.74
CA ALA A 574 -60.44 27.98 -10.12
C ALA A 574 -59.97 26.59 -9.68
N TRP A 575 -60.76 25.95 -8.82
CA TRP A 575 -60.59 24.54 -8.47
C TRP A 575 -61.28 23.67 -9.52
N ALA A 576 -60.52 22.75 -10.12
CA ALA A 576 -61.01 21.80 -11.11
C ALA A 576 -60.97 20.37 -10.56
N VAL A 577 -62.01 19.56 -10.85
CA VAL A 577 -61.98 18.12 -10.55
C VAL A 577 -60.96 17.46 -11.47
N VAL A 578 -59.98 16.77 -10.89
CA VAL A 578 -58.95 16.02 -11.63
C VAL A 578 -59.13 14.51 -11.52
N ALA A 579 -59.89 14.04 -10.53
CA ALA A 579 -60.35 12.66 -10.43
C ALA A 579 -61.65 12.60 -9.62
N LYS A 580 -62.50 11.62 -9.91
CA LYS A 580 -63.74 11.34 -9.17
C LYS A 580 -64.10 9.86 -9.23
N SER A 581 -64.87 9.41 -8.25
CA SER A 581 -65.47 8.07 -8.19
C SER A 581 -66.91 8.28 -7.71
N GLU A 582 -67.86 7.83 -8.54
CA GLU A 582 -69.30 8.12 -8.47
C GLU A 582 -70.15 6.83 -8.53
N GLY A 583 -69.92 5.90 -7.59
CA GLY A 583 -70.57 4.60 -7.56
C GLY A 583 -71.96 4.66 -6.92
N PRO A 584 -72.82 3.63 -7.09
CA PRO A 584 -74.17 3.64 -6.52
C PRO A 584 -74.22 3.38 -4.99
N THR A 585 -73.08 3.45 -4.30
CA THR A 585 -72.92 3.11 -2.88
C THR A 585 -71.86 4.00 -2.26
N SER A 586 -71.87 4.20 -0.94
CA SER A 586 -70.79 4.92 -0.25
C SER A 586 -69.44 4.15 -0.14
N GLN A 587 -69.00 3.44 -1.19
CA GLN A 587 -67.71 2.75 -1.26
C GLN A 587 -66.92 3.18 -2.48
N GLU A 588 -66.09 4.21 -2.31
CA GLU A 588 -65.38 4.86 -3.41
C GLU A 588 -63.86 4.73 -3.28
N SER A 589 -63.15 4.69 -4.40
CA SER A 589 -61.70 4.62 -4.41
C SER A 589 -61.10 5.37 -5.59
N ILE A 590 -60.10 6.20 -5.34
CA ILE A 590 -59.37 6.97 -6.35
C ILE A 590 -57.87 6.72 -6.20
N SER A 591 -57.19 6.57 -7.34
CA SER A 591 -55.73 6.65 -7.46
C SER A 591 -55.38 7.50 -8.68
N TYR A 592 -54.73 8.64 -8.45
CA TYR A 592 -54.47 9.66 -9.46
C TYR A 592 -53.00 10.10 -9.42
N SER A 593 -52.33 10.10 -10.58
CA SER A 593 -50.97 10.63 -10.71
C SER A 593 -51.01 12.11 -11.07
N GLY A 594 -50.70 12.99 -10.11
CA GLY A 594 -50.77 14.44 -10.27
C GLY A 594 -49.39 15.11 -10.31
N SER A 595 -49.29 16.24 -11.00
CA SER A 595 -48.12 17.13 -10.98
C SER A 595 -48.13 18.08 -9.76
N ALA A 596 -47.05 18.83 -9.54
CA ALA A 596 -46.99 19.84 -8.48
C ALA A 596 -48.17 20.82 -8.53
N GLY A 597 -48.61 21.29 -7.36
CA GLY A 597 -49.72 22.23 -7.21
C GLY A 597 -50.54 22.03 -5.93
N TYR A 598 -51.64 22.79 -5.82
CA TYR A 598 -52.56 22.72 -4.69
C TYR A 598 -53.69 21.73 -4.95
N TYR A 599 -54.01 20.88 -3.97
CA TYR A 599 -55.01 19.83 -4.04
C TYR A 599 -55.87 19.75 -2.77
N TYR A 600 -57.11 19.27 -2.90
CA TYR A 600 -57.92 18.82 -1.78
C TYR A 600 -58.89 17.70 -2.20
N TRP A 601 -59.30 16.87 -1.25
CA TRP A 601 -60.33 15.84 -1.42
C TRP A 601 -61.69 16.36 -1.00
N GLU A 602 -62.76 15.99 -1.70
CA GLU A 602 -64.14 16.29 -1.29
C GLU A 602 -64.98 15.01 -1.26
N VAL A 603 -65.71 14.82 -0.17
CA VAL A 603 -66.75 13.80 -0.03
C VAL A 603 -68.10 14.48 -0.14
N ARG A 604 -69.01 13.96 -0.98
CA ARG A 604 -70.36 14.52 -1.19
C ARG A 604 -71.42 13.48 -0.90
N SER A 605 -72.54 13.89 -0.31
CA SER A 605 -73.75 13.07 -0.26
C SER A 605 -74.55 13.29 -1.54
N TYR A 606 -74.62 12.26 -2.39
CA TYR A 606 -75.55 12.24 -3.52
C TYR A 606 -76.97 11.95 -3.02
N SER A 607 -77.11 10.99 -2.10
CA SER A 607 -78.37 10.72 -1.41
C SER A 607 -78.14 10.17 0.01
N GLY A 608 -79.08 10.44 0.92
CA GLY A 608 -79.02 9.95 2.30
C GLY A 608 -78.06 10.71 3.21
N SER A 609 -78.09 10.38 4.51
CA SER A 609 -77.25 11.01 5.54
C SER A 609 -76.55 9.95 6.37
N GLY A 610 -75.37 10.25 6.92
CA GLY A 610 -74.66 9.35 7.81
C GLY A 610 -73.15 9.60 7.89
N SER A 611 -72.49 8.74 8.65
CA SER A 611 -71.05 8.82 8.92
C SER A 611 -70.23 8.13 7.85
N PHE A 612 -69.05 8.67 7.55
CA PHE A 612 -68.08 8.06 6.65
C PHE A 612 -66.68 8.06 7.25
N THR A 613 -65.82 7.20 6.70
CA THR A 613 -64.37 7.19 6.90
C THR A 613 -63.67 7.39 5.56
N LEU A 614 -62.72 8.31 5.51
CA LEU A 614 -61.89 8.60 4.35
C LEU A 614 -60.43 8.32 4.74
N ASN A 615 -59.78 7.38 4.05
CA ASN A 615 -58.34 7.19 4.10
C ASN A 615 -57.74 7.80 2.84
N TYR A 616 -56.91 8.82 2.95
CA TYR A 616 -56.35 9.54 1.80
C TYR A 616 -54.86 9.83 1.92
N SER A 617 -54.13 9.88 0.81
CA SER A 617 -52.72 10.25 0.74
C SER A 617 -52.53 11.58 0.02
N LEU A 618 -51.63 12.40 0.55
CA LEU A 618 -51.18 13.64 -0.08
C LEU A 618 -49.66 13.60 -0.24
N PRO A 619 -49.13 13.43 -1.47
CA PRO A 619 -47.68 13.41 -1.71
C PRO A 619 -47.06 14.81 -1.55
N ASN A 620 -45.78 14.84 -1.16
CA ASN A 620 -44.98 16.07 -1.03
C ASN A 620 -44.22 16.39 -2.31
#